data_AF-A0A9E4CYS0-F1
#
_entry.id   AF-A0A9E4CYS0-F1
#
_cell.length_a   1.000
_cell.length_b   1.000
_cell.length_c   1.000
_cell.angle_alpha   90.00
_cell.angle_beta   90.00
_cell.angle_gamma   90.00
#
_symmetry.space_group_name_H-M   'P 1'
#
loop_
_entity.id
_entity.type
_entity.pdbx_description
1 polymer ?
#
loop_
_entity_poly.entity_id
_entity_poly.type
_entity_poly.pdbx_seq_one_letter_code
_entity_poly.pdbx_strand_id
1 'polypeptide(L)'
;MPFDKYVPYAYAPNLTDRTWPDARITKAPTWCSVDLRDGNQALIDPMDVARKHEMFELLVEMGYKEIEVGFPAASQPDFDFLRELIEGNKIPDDVTIQVLTQSRPEIIERTFESLAGCNRAIVHLYNSTSTLQRRVVFGLDYDGIIDIAVQGAELCARLREQSGNPNIRFEYSPESFTGTEIDFAIEISERVMDTFGSSADDPCIINLPATVEMS
;
A
#
# COMPACT_ATOMS: atom_id res chain seq x y z
N MET A 1 -18.84 -28.88 -16.36
CA MET A 1 -17.83 -27.98 -15.79
C MET A 1 -17.10 -28.74 -14.68
N PRO A 2 -15.76 -28.67 -14.60
CA PRO A 2 -14.98 -29.35 -13.57
C PRO A 2 -15.05 -28.56 -12.24
N PHE A 3 -16.23 -28.53 -11.61
CA PHE A 3 -16.47 -27.80 -10.36
C PHE A 3 -15.67 -28.35 -9.18
N ASP A 4 -15.25 -29.61 -9.26
CA ASP A 4 -14.39 -30.32 -8.30
C ASP A 4 -13.00 -29.69 -8.13
N LYS A 5 -12.58 -28.83 -9.07
CA LYS A 5 -11.33 -28.06 -8.97
C LYS A 5 -11.43 -26.83 -8.06
N TYR A 6 -12.64 -26.46 -7.64
CA TYR A 6 -12.92 -25.23 -6.90
C TYR A 6 -13.54 -25.56 -5.55
N VAL A 7 -13.13 -24.84 -4.52
CA VAL A 7 -13.66 -24.99 -3.16
C VAL A 7 -14.44 -23.74 -2.77
N PRO A 8 -15.53 -23.86 -1.99
CA PRO A 8 -16.22 -22.71 -1.42
C PRO A 8 -15.25 -21.83 -0.60
N TYR A 9 -15.53 -20.53 -0.56
CA TYR A 9 -14.74 -19.60 0.22
C TYR A 9 -14.72 -19.96 1.72
N ALA A 10 -13.53 -20.02 2.31
CA ALA A 10 -13.31 -20.59 3.64
C ALA A 10 -13.09 -19.56 4.75
N TYR A 11 -12.79 -18.30 4.41
CA TYR A 11 -12.31 -17.30 5.38
C TYR A 11 -13.37 -16.28 5.79
N ALA A 12 -14.63 -16.43 5.33
CA ALA A 12 -15.71 -15.53 5.72
C ALA A 12 -16.01 -15.64 7.23
N PRO A 13 -15.87 -14.55 8.02
CA PRO A 13 -16.21 -14.58 9.42
C PRO A 13 -17.73 -14.67 9.61
N ASN A 14 -18.16 -15.41 10.64
CA ASN A 14 -19.57 -15.47 11.02
C ASN A 14 -19.97 -14.25 11.87
N LEU A 15 -20.16 -13.10 11.22
CA LEU A 15 -20.58 -11.86 11.85
C LEU A 15 -22.12 -11.79 11.93
N THR A 16 -22.71 -12.41 12.96
CA THR A 16 -24.18 -12.48 13.13
C THR A 16 -24.82 -11.16 13.53
N ASP A 17 -24.05 -10.25 14.12
CA ASP A 17 -24.42 -8.93 14.62
C ASP A 17 -23.97 -7.79 13.69
N ARG A 18 -23.69 -8.11 12.41
CA ARG A 18 -23.25 -7.13 11.41
C ARG A 18 -24.25 -5.98 11.26
N THR A 19 -23.74 -4.75 11.18
CA THR A 19 -24.56 -3.53 11.08
C THR A 19 -24.52 -2.89 9.69
N TRP A 20 -23.54 -3.25 8.86
CA TRP A 20 -23.35 -2.66 7.53
C TRP A 20 -24.54 -2.83 6.55
N PRO A 21 -25.41 -3.87 6.63
CA PRO A 21 -26.58 -3.95 5.74
C PRO A 21 -27.62 -2.85 5.96
N ASP A 22 -27.70 -2.31 7.19
CA ASP A 22 -28.66 -1.26 7.57
C ASP A 22 -28.06 0.15 7.48
N ALA A 23 -26.74 0.24 7.33
CA ALA A 23 -26.02 1.50 7.25
C ALA A 23 -26.20 2.18 5.88
N ARG A 24 -26.27 3.52 5.88
CA ARG A 24 -26.25 4.34 4.66
C ARG A 24 -25.02 5.22 4.65
N ILE A 25 -24.32 5.28 3.52
CA ILE A 25 -23.18 6.17 3.32
C ILE A 25 -23.72 7.61 3.19
N THR A 26 -23.28 8.50 4.09
CA THR A 26 -23.72 9.92 4.13
C THR A 26 -22.59 10.92 4.01
N LYS A 27 -21.34 10.45 3.95
CA LYS A 27 -20.12 11.27 3.83
C LYS A 27 -19.17 10.57 2.87
N ALA A 28 -18.44 11.34 2.08
CA ALA A 28 -17.36 10.80 1.25
C ALA A 28 -16.23 10.20 2.12
N PRO A 29 -15.63 9.08 1.71
CA PRO A 29 -14.41 8.59 2.33
C PRO A 29 -13.22 9.49 1.99
N THR A 30 -12.08 9.23 2.63
CA THR A 30 -10.78 9.67 2.08
C THR A 30 -10.53 8.87 0.80
N TRP A 31 -10.17 9.56 -0.28
CA TRP A 31 -9.89 8.93 -1.56
C TRP A 31 -8.38 8.92 -1.80
N CYS A 32 -7.84 7.74 -2.10
CA CYS A 32 -6.51 7.57 -2.67
C CYS A 32 -6.68 7.09 -4.13
N SER A 33 -6.08 7.80 -5.08
CA SER A 33 -6.02 7.35 -6.48
C SER A 33 -4.74 6.55 -6.71
N VAL A 34 -4.88 5.39 -7.33
CA VAL A 34 -3.76 4.47 -7.65
C VAL A 34 -3.50 4.34 -9.15
N ASP A 35 -4.11 5.21 -9.96
CA ASP A 35 -4.08 5.19 -11.41
C ASP A 35 -2.64 5.22 -11.98
N LEU A 36 -1.73 5.96 -11.33
CA LEU A 36 -0.34 6.13 -11.77
C LEU A 36 0.58 4.94 -11.44
N ARG A 37 0.13 4.01 -10.59
CA ARG A 37 0.88 2.80 -10.21
C ARG A 37 0.11 1.53 -10.57
N ASP A 38 -0.96 1.23 -9.85
CA ASP A 38 -1.75 0.01 -10.07
C ASP A 38 -2.47 0.03 -11.43
N GLY A 39 -3.08 1.17 -11.76
CA GLY A 39 -3.71 1.37 -13.08
C GLY A 39 -2.69 1.29 -14.21
N ASN A 40 -1.57 1.99 -14.08
CA ASN A 40 -0.50 2.01 -15.07
C ASN A 40 0.11 0.62 -15.33
N GLN A 41 0.30 -0.19 -14.27
CA GLN A 41 0.84 -1.55 -14.37
C GLN A 41 -0.11 -2.52 -15.11
N ALA A 42 -1.41 -2.21 -15.17
CA ALA A 42 -2.41 -3.00 -15.87
C ALA A 42 -2.54 -2.66 -17.36
N LEU A 43 -1.88 -1.60 -17.84
CA LEU A 43 -1.94 -1.19 -19.24
C LEU A 43 -1.11 -2.12 -20.15
N ILE A 44 -1.62 -2.35 -21.37
CA ILE A 44 -0.86 -3.03 -22.43
C ILE A 44 0.36 -2.18 -22.81
N ASP A 45 0.14 -0.88 -22.99
CA ASP A 45 1.17 0.11 -23.25
C ASP A 45 1.25 1.06 -22.03
N PRO A 46 2.23 0.88 -21.14
CA PRO A 46 2.38 1.74 -19.96
C PRO A 46 2.48 3.22 -20.32
N MET A 47 2.04 4.08 -19.41
CA MET A 47 2.17 5.52 -19.53
C MET A 47 3.65 5.90 -19.62
N ASP A 48 3.97 6.73 -20.61
CA ASP A 48 5.22 7.49 -20.59
C ASP A 48 5.13 8.61 -19.54
N VAL A 49 6.26 9.28 -19.31
CA VAL A 49 6.35 10.36 -18.31
C VAL A 49 5.36 11.50 -18.60
N ALA A 50 5.11 11.82 -19.87
CA ALA A 50 4.17 12.87 -20.26
C ALA A 50 2.72 12.52 -19.86
N ARG A 51 2.27 11.30 -20.19
CA ARG A 51 0.94 10.80 -19.80
C ARG A 51 0.78 10.71 -18.28
N LYS A 52 1.86 10.38 -17.56
CA LYS A 52 1.85 10.41 -16.09
C LYS A 52 1.65 11.82 -15.53
N HIS A 53 2.31 12.84 -16.09
CA HIS A 53 2.06 14.23 -15.68
C HIS A 53 0.61 14.65 -15.97
N GLU A 54 0.07 14.34 -17.16
CA GLU A 54 -1.33 14.65 -17.49
C GLU A 54 -2.31 13.99 -16.52
N MET A 55 -2.09 12.70 -16.19
CA MET A 55 -2.93 11.99 -15.22
C MET A 55 -2.80 12.59 -13.81
N PHE A 56 -1.58 12.91 -13.35
CA PHE A 56 -1.38 13.54 -12.05
C PHE A 56 -2.07 14.90 -11.94
N GLU A 57 -1.91 15.75 -12.96
CA GLU A 57 -2.56 17.07 -13.02
C GLU A 57 -4.09 16.95 -12.99
N LEU A 58 -4.65 15.99 -13.74
CA LEU A 58 -6.09 15.71 -13.73
C LEU A 58 -6.58 15.29 -12.34
N LEU A 59 -5.89 14.39 -11.66
CA LEU A 59 -6.27 13.92 -10.32
C LEU A 59 -6.23 15.05 -9.29
N VAL A 60 -5.22 15.93 -9.40
CA VAL A 60 -5.12 17.14 -8.59
C VAL A 60 -6.30 18.08 -8.87
N GLU A 61 -6.63 18.34 -10.14
CA GLU A 61 -7.75 19.20 -10.53
C GLU A 61 -9.10 18.66 -10.03
N MET A 62 -9.29 17.33 -10.06
CA MET A 62 -10.48 16.66 -9.53
C MET A 62 -10.58 16.74 -7.99
N GLY A 63 -9.48 17.02 -7.30
CA GLY A 63 -9.45 17.21 -5.85
C GLY A 63 -9.01 15.99 -5.03
N TYR A 64 -8.36 15.00 -5.64
CA TYR A 64 -7.71 13.92 -4.87
C TYR A 64 -6.60 14.48 -3.97
N LYS A 65 -6.48 13.92 -2.76
CA LYS A 65 -5.51 14.37 -1.75
C LYS A 65 -4.47 13.32 -1.38
N GLU A 66 -4.73 12.06 -1.72
CA GLU A 66 -3.76 10.97 -1.65
C GLU A 66 -3.66 10.38 -3.07
N ILE A 67 -2.44 10.30 -3.62
CA ILE A 67 -2.20 9.83 -5.00
C ILE A 67 -0.96 8.93 -5.00
N GLU A 68 -1.13 7.65 -5.34
CA GLU A 68 -0.04 6.70 -5.49
C GLU A 68 0.66 6.90 -6.83
N VAL A 69 1.89 7.40 -6.79
CA VAL A 69 2.63 7.90 -7.98
C VAL A 69 3.62 6.88 -8.56
N GLY A 70 3.81 5.72 -7.92
CA GLY A 70 4.61 4.64 -8.50
C GLY A 70 5.20 3.64 -7.51
N PHE A 71 5.96 2.71 -8.07
CA PHE A 71 6.83 1.77 -7.37
C PHE A 71 8.31 2.08 -7.73
N PRO A 72 8.89 3.17 -7.18
CA PRO A 72 10.14 3.76 -7.67
C PRO A 72 11.37 2.84 -7.50
N ALA A 73 11.33 1.90 -6.56
CA ALA A 73 12.39 0.94 -6.38
C ALA A 73 12.39 -0.19 -7.43
N ALA A 74 11.25 -0.46 -8.07
CA ALA A 74 11.10 -1.52 -9.07
C ALA A 74 11.01 -0.99 -10.52
N SER A 75 10.75 0.32 -10.70
CA SER A 75 10.57 0.95 -12.01
C SER A 75 11.37 2.25 -12.11
N GLN A 76 12.32 2.32 -13.04
CA GLN A 76 13.09 3.55 -13.29
C GLN A 76 12.19 4.70 -13.79
N PRO A 77 11.24 4.48 -14.72
CA PRO A 77 10.29 5.54 -15.09
C PRO A 77 9.44 6.07 -13.93
N ASP A 78 9.10 5.22 -12.95
CA ASP A 78 8.38 5.66 -11.74
C ASP A 78 9.28 6.52 -10.85
N PHE A 79 10.55 6.10 -10.69
CA PHE A 79 11.55 6.87 -9.97
C PHE A 79 11.73 8.25 -10.61
N ASP A 80 11.96 8.31 -11.91
CA ASP A 80 12.22 9.56 -12.65
C ASP A 80 10.99 10.49 -12.59
N PHE A 81 9.79 9.96 -12.79
CA PHE A 81 8.55 10.73 -12.67
C PHE A 81 8.38 11.34 -11.27
N LEU A 82 8.62 10.55 -10.22
CA LEU A 82 8.57 11.03 -8.84
C LEU A 82 9.61 12.13 -8.57
N ARG A 83 10.84 11.97 -9.07
CA ARG A 83 11.88 13.00 -8.96
C ARG A 83 11.46 14.29 -9.66
N GLU A 84 10.92 14.20 -10.87
CA GLU A 84 10.41 15.36 -11.60
C GLU A 84 9.28 16.09 -10.85
N LEU A 85 8.38 15.36 -10.19
CA LEU A 85 7.33 15.96 -9.36
C LEU A 85 7.91 16.74 -8.16
N ILE A 86 8.86 16.14 -7.45
CA ILE A 86 9.48 16.72 -6.26
C ILE A 86 10.37 17.92 -6.63
N GLU A 87 11.32 17.72 -7.55
CA GLU A 87 12.30 18.73 -7.95
C GLU A 87 11.67 19.88 -8.73
N GLY A 88 10.61 19.60 -9.48
CA GLY A 88 9.80 20.60 -10.16
C GLY A 88 8.80 21.32 -9.27
N ASN A 89 8.71 20.99 -7.97
CA ASN A 89 7.71 21.51 -7.03
C ASN A 89 6.28 21.45 -7.58
N LYS A 90 5.93 20.33 -8.21
CA LYS A 90 4.63 20.11 -8.87
C LYS A 90 3.56 19.53 -7.95
N ILE A 91 3.93 19.11 -6.75
CA ILE A 91 3.02 18.53 -5.76
C ILE A 91 2.38 19.67 -4.97
N PRO A 92 1.05 19.87 -5.02
CA PRO A 92 0.38 20.89 -4.21
C PRO A 92 0.53 20.66 -2.71
N ASP A 93 0.50 21.72 -1.93
CA ASP A 93 0.68 21.68 -0.46
C ASP A 93 -0.35 20.83 0.28
N ASP A 94 -1.52 20.57 -0.31
CA ASP A 94 -2.59 19.75 0.28
C ASP A 94 -2.67 18.33 -0.29
N VAL A 95 -1.73 17.94 -1.16
CA VAL A 95 -1.64 16.60 -1.74
C VAL A 95 -0.51 15.82 -1.10
N THR A 96 -0.79 14.57 -0.76
CA THR A 96 0.19 13.60 -0.26
C THR A 96 0.41 12.54 -1.33
N ILE A 97 1.64 12.42 -1.80
CA ILE A 97 2.01 11.35 -2.73
C ILE A 97 2.22 10.04 -1.97
N GLN A 98 1.83 8.93 -2.57
CA GLN A 98 2.05 7.58 -2.05
C GLN A 98 3.02 6.81 -2.95
N VAL A 99 3.91 6.04 -2.34
CA VAL A 99 4.85 5.17 -3.05
C VAL A 99 4.78 3.76 -2.50
N LEU A 100 4.72 2.78 -3.40
CA LEU A 100 4.68 1.37 -3.03
C LEU A 100 6.10 0.83 -2.78
N THR A 101 6.24 -0.03 -1.78
CA THR A 101 7.50 -0.75 -1.51
C THR A 101 7.25 -2.16 -0.98
N GLN A 102 8.09 -3.09 -1.42
CA GLN A 102 8.12 -4.44 -0.84
C GLN A 102 8.92 -4.45 0.46
N SER A 103 8.62 -5.39 1.35
CA SER A 103 9.38 -5.62 2.59
C SER A 103 10.79 -6.22 2.37
N ARG A 104 11.61 -5.59 1.53
CA ARG A 104 13.01 -5.95 1.25
C ARG A 104 13.91 -4.74 1.49
N PRO A 105 15.03 -4.89 2.22
CA PRO A 105 15.84 -3.74 2.63
C PRO A 105 16.26 -2.82 1.49
N GLU A 106 16.80 -3.39 0.41
CA GLU A 106 17.28 -2.63 -0.75
C GLU A 106 16.17 -1.91 -1.51
N ILE A 107 14.95 -2.47 -1.49
CA ILE A 107 13.77 -1.89 -2.14
C ILE A 107 13.24 -0.73 -1.30
N ILE A 108 13.20 -0.90 0.02
CA ILE A 108 12.78 0.15 0.95
C ILE A 108 13.77 1.32 0.91
N GLU A 109 15.08 1.05 0.99
CA GLU A 109 16.13 2.09 0.93
C GLU A 109 15.99 2.94 -0.34
N ARG A 110 15.88 2.29 -1.50
CA ARG A 110 15.67 2.98 -2.78
C ARG A 110 14.33 3.75 -2.85
N THR A 111 13.31 3.26 -2.16
CA THR A 111 12.03 3.98 -2.04
C THR A 111 12.22 5.29 -1.27
N PHE A 112 12.94 5.27 -0.15
CA PHE A 112 13.24 6.49 0.62
C PHE A 112 14.17 7.45 -0.12
N GLU A 113 15.15 6.93 -0.87
CA GLU A 113 15.99 7.77 -1.76
C GLU A 113 15.13 8.56 -2.75
N SER A 114 14.13 7.91 -3.34
CA SER A 114 13.23 8.56 -4.30
C SER A 114 12.41 9.71 -3.69
N LEU A 115 12.16 9.67 -2.37
CA LEU A 115 11.39 10.67 -1.62
C LEU A 115 12.24 11.84 -1.10
N ALA A 116 13.55 11.87 -1.37
CA ALA A 116 14.42 12.93 -0.87
C ALA A 116 13.92 14.34 -1.28
N GLY A 117 13.68 15.22 -0.31
CA GLY A 117 13.16 16.57 -0.55
C GLY A 117 11.64 16.68 -0.69
N CYS A 118 10.90 15.56 -0.60
CA CYS A 118 9.44 15.60 -0.57
C CYS A 118 8.92 16.25 0.73
N ASN A 119 7.86 17.05 0.64
CA ASN A 119 7.24 17.70 1.81
C ASN A 119 6.46 16.70 2.68
N ARG A 120 5.66 15.83 2.05
CA ARG A 120 4.84 14.80 2.73
C ARG A 120 4.62 13.61 1.79
N ALA A 121 4.65 12.41 2.34
CA ALA A 121 4.46 11.19 1.57
C ALA A 121 3.80 10.09 2.40
N ILE A 122 3.22 9.10 1.73
CA ILE A 122 2.82 7.81 2.30
C ILE A 122 3.76 6.75 1.74
N VAL A 123 4.47 6.04 2.62
CA VAL A 123 5.21 4.84 2.24
C VAL A 123 4.31 3.64 2.49
N HIS A 124 3.88 3.00 1.39
CA HIS A 124 3.01 1.84 1.41
C HIS A 124 3.85 0.57 1.37
N LEU A 125 4.01 -0.06 2.53
CA LEU A 125 4.70 -1.32 2.71
C LEU A 125 3.72 -2.48 2.50
N TYR A 126 4.14 -3.52 1.77
CA TYR A 126 3.33 -4.73 1.66
C TYR A 126 4.18 -6.00 1.59
N ASN A 127 3.56 -7.10 2.02
CA ASN A 127 3.97 -8.46 1.71
C ASN A 127 2.72 -9.34 1.65
N SER A 128 2.75 -10.39 0.82
CA SER A 128 1.62 -11.32 0.72
C SER A 128 1.48 -12.14 1.99
N THR A 129 0.25 -12.27 2.47
CA THR A 129 -0.09 -13.01 3.67
C THR A 129 -0.95 -14.24 3.42
N SER A 130 -1.48 -14.46 2.21
CA SER A 130 -2.43 -15.57 1.95
C SER A 130 -1.86 -16.96 2.22
N THR A 131 -2.71 -17.89 2.68
CA THR A 131 -2.33 -19.30 2.95
C THR A 131 -1.64 -19.96 1.76
N LEU A 132 -2.12 -19.65 0.54
CA LEU A 132 -1.53 -20.18 -0.68
C LEU A 132 -0.10 -19.64 -0.87
N GLN A 133 0.09 -18.33 -0.83
CA GLN A 133 1.41 -17.73 -1.07
C GLN A 133 2.39 -18.09 0.05
N ARG A 134 1.99 -18.10 1.33
CA ARG A 134 2.86 -18.56 2.43
C ARG A 134 3.43 -19.95 2.14
N ARG A 135 2.58 -20.88 1.68
CA ARG A 135 2.98 -22.26 1.38
C ARG A 135 3.81 -22.41 0.11
N VAL A 136 3.44 -21.76 -1.00
CA VAL A 136 3.98 -22.07 -2.33
C VAL A 136 4.93 -21.02 -2.90
N VAL A 137 4.88 -19.78 -2.39
CA VAL A 137 5.78 -18.69 -2.81
C VAL A 137 6.90 -18.50 -1.80
N PHE A 138 6.57 -18.40 -0.51
CA PHE A 138 7.56 -18.13 0.53
C PHE A 138 8.15 -19.40 1.15
N GLY A 139 7.32 -20.44 1.34
CA GLY A 139 7.71 -21.60 2.13
C GLY A 139 7.93 -21.27 3.61
N LEU A 140 7.19 -20.27 4.12
CA LEU A 140 7.29 -19.77 5.50
C LEU A 140 5.98 -20.01 6.25
N ASP A 141 6.09 -20.11 7.57
CA ASP A 141 4.96 -20.14 8.50
C ASP A 141 4.49 -18.71 8.86
N TYR A 142 3.66 -18.60 9.89
CA TYR A 142 3.05 -17.32 10.29
C TYR A 142 4.11 -16.38 10.83
N ASP A 143 4.96 -16.87 11.73
CA ASP A 143 6.06 -16.10 12.34
C ASP A 143 7.02 -15.60 11.27
N GLY A 144 7.43 -16.44 10.31
CA GLY A 144 8.30 -16.01 9.22
C GLY A 144 7.71 -14.91 8.32
N ILE A 145 6.39 -14.88 8.15
CA ILE A 145 5.69 -13.86 7.36
C ILE A 145 5.50 -12.56 8.16
N ILE A 146 5.24 -12.68 9.46
CA ILE A 146 5.23 -11.55 10.40
C ILE A 146 6.62 -10.90 10.44
N ASP A 147 7.68 -11.70 10.54
CA ASP A 147 9.06 -11.21 10.59
C ASP A 147 9.43 -10.38 9.35
N ILE A 148 8.99 -10.79 8.15
CA ILE A 148 9.17 -10.01 6.92
C ILE A 148 8.49 -8.63 7.03
N ALA A 149 7.24 -8.60 7.49
CA ALA A 149 6.47 -7.37 7.62
C ALA A 149 7.09 -6.42 8.67
N VAL A 150 7.42 -6.97 9.85
CA VAL A 150 8.00 -6.23 10.97
C VAL A 150 9.39 -5.69 10.62
N GLN A 151 10.28 -6.49 10.02
CA GLN A 151 11.60 -5.99 9.60
C GLN A 151 11.50 -4.88 8.55
N GLY A 152 10.55 -5.00 7.61
CA GLY A 152 10.26 -3.93 6.67
C GLY A 152 9.77 -2.66 7.37
N ALA A 153 8.87 -2.81 8.34
CA ALA A 153 8.33 -1.70 9.12
C ALA A 153 9.40 -1.00 9.99
N GLU A 154 10.28 -1.76 10.65
CA GLU A 154 11.41 -1.25 11.42
C GLU A 154 12.34 -0.41 10.54
N LEU A 155 12.63 -0.89 9.33
CA LEU A 155 13.46 -0.17 8.37
C LEU A 155 12.79 1.14 7.90
N CYS A 156 11.51 1.08 7.54
CA CYS A 156 10.73 2.26 7.18
C CYS A 156 10.73 3.31 8.31
N ALA A 157 10.50 2.90 9.55
CA ALA A 157 10.53 3.79 10.72
C ALA A 157 11.91 4.45 10.90
N ARG A 158 12.97 3.65 10.80
CA ARG A 158 14.36 4.14 10.88
C ARG A 158 14.69 5.13 9.76
N LEU A 159 14.28 4.86 8.52
CA LEU A 159 14.55 5.74 7.39
C LEU A 159 13.73 7.03 7.45
N ARG A 160 12.49 6.98 7.97
CA ARG A 160 11.71 8.19 8.28
C ARG A 160 12.45 9.09 9.25
N GLU A 161 12.95 8.54 10.36
CA GLU A 161 13.75 9.28 11.34
C GLU A 161 15.02 9.88 10.71
N GLN A 162 15.78 9.08 9.94
CA GLN A 162 17.00 9.52 9.25
C GLN A 162 16.75 10.60 8.20
N SER A 163 15.60 10.57 7.53
CA SER A 163 15.21 11.60 6.56
C SER A 163 14.93 12.96 7.22
N GLY A 164 14.63 12.98 8.52
CA GLY A 164 14.19 14.17 9.24
C GLY A 164 12.82 14.70 8.81
N ASN A 165 12.06 13.95 7.99
CA ASN A 165 10.73 14.35 7.53
C ASN A 165 9.63 13.70 8.40
N PRO A 166 9.02 14.44 9.34
CA PRO A 166 7.95 13.91 10.19
C PRO A 166 6.63 13.70 9.44
N ASN A 167 6.48 14.24 8.22
CA ASN A 167 5.25 14.14 7.43
C ASN A 167 5.23 12.90 6.52
N ILE A 168 6.18 11.97 6.69
CA ILE A 168 6.10 10.65 6.07
C ILE A 168 5.17 9.78 6.93
N ARG A 169 4.02 9.43 6.37
CA ARG A 169 3.04 8.50 6.95
C ARG A 169 3.28 7.09 6.40
N PHE A 170 2.76 6.09 7.10
CA PHE A 170 2.87 4.70 6.69
C PHE A 170 1.52 4.11 6.32
N GLU A 171 1.53 3.26 5.30
CA GLU A 171 0.46 2.33 4.96
C GLU A 171 1.01 0.91 4.98
N TYR A 172 0.24 -0.02 5.51
CA TYR A 172 0.53 -1.45 5.43
C TYR A 172 -0.61 -2.21 4.75
N SER A 173 -0.24 -3.15 3.88
CA SER A 173 -1.18 -4.13 3.33
C SER A 173 -0.72 -5.56 3.60
N PRO A 174 -1.54 -6.37 4.29
CA PRO A 174 -1.46 -7.82 4.20
C PRO A 174 -1.96 -8.25 2.80
N GLU A 175 -1.07 -8.31 1.82
CA GLU A 175 -1.45 -8.56 0.42
C GLU A 175 -2.08 -9.95 0.25
N SER A 176 -3.03 -10.06 -0.69
CA SER A 176 -3.91 -11.23 -0.78
C SER A 176 -4.74 -11.44 0.49
N PHE A 177 -5.21 -10.34 1.10
CA PHE A 177 -6.00 -10.34 2.33
C PHE A 177 -7.22 -11.27 2.24
N THR A 178 -7.95 -11.26 1.13
CA THR A 178 -9.11 -12.15 0.93
C THR A 178 -8.76 -13.63 1.00
N GLY A 179 -7.51 -14.01 0.71
CA GLY A 179 -6.98 -15.37 0.85
C GLY A 179 -6.26 -15.64 2.17
N THR A 180 -6.39 -14.76 3.16
CA THR A 180 -5.70 -14.80 4.47
C THR A 180 -6.72 -15.05 5.58
N GLU A 181 -6.34 -15.83 6.58
CA GLU A 181 -7.13 -16.04 7.79
C GLU A 181 -7.28 -14.72 8.56
N ILE A 182 -8.50 -14.36 8.97
CA ILE A 182 -8.79 -13.07 9.62
C ILE A 182 -7.96 -12.87 10.89
N ASP A 183 -7.84 -13.88 11.75
CA ASP A 183 -7.06 -13.79 12.99
C ASP A 183 -5.57 -13.50 12.69
N PHE A 184 -5.02 -14.11 11.65
CA PHE A 184 -3.64 -13.86 11.23
C PHE A 184 -3.47 -12.47 10.60
N ALA A 185 -4.44 -12.02 9.80
CA ALA A 185 -4.43 -10.68 9.22
C ALA A 185 -4.50 -9.59 10.31
N ILE A 186 -5.26 -9.82 11.39
CA ILE A 186 -5.29 -8.94 12.57
C ILE A 186 -3.92 -8.94 13.24
N GLU A 187 -3.38 -10.11 13.57
CA GLU A 187 -2.10 -10.24 14.27
C GLU A 187 -0.96 -9.53 13.54
N ILE A 188 -0.77 -9.80 12.25
CA ILE A 188 0.31 -9.17 11.48
C ILE A 188 0.12 -7.66 11.35
N SER A 189 -1.13 -7.18 11.21
CA SER A 189 -1.42 -5.75 11.13
C SER A 189 -1.10 -5.06 12.45
N GLU A 190 -1.52 -5.63 13.59
CA GLU A 190 -1.22 -5.09 14.92
C GLU A 190 0.29 -5.02 15.17
N ARG A 191 1.04 -6.07 14.80
CA ARG A 191 2.49 -6.10 14.94
C ARG A 191 3.18 -5.01 14.11
N VAL A 192 2.73 -4.79 12.87
CA VAL A 192 3.25 -3.70 12.03
C VAL A 192 2.87 -2.32 12.58
N MET A 193 1.63 -2.15 13.06
CA MET A 193 1.16 -0.92 13.69
C MET A 193 2.03 -0.53 14.88
N ASP A 194 2.32 -1.50 15.75
CA ASP A 194 3.19 -1.33 16.92
C ASP A 194 4.61 -0.95 16.50
N THR A 195 5.17 -1.62 15.49
CA THR A 195 6.51 -1.31 14.96
C THR A 195 6.61 0.09 14.37
N PHE A 196 5.56 0.57 13.66
CA PHE A 196 5.51 1.95 13.18
C PHE A 196 5.36 2.99 14.30
N GLY A 197 4.99 2.56 15.52
CA GLY A 197 4.65 3.47 16.61
C GLY A 197 3.33 4.20 16.36
N SER A 198 2.39 3.55 15.68
CA SER A 198 1.13 4.15 15.24
C SER A 198 0.30 4.62 16.44
N SER A 199 -0.28 5.80 16.33
CA SER A 199 -1.10 6.40 17.39
C SER A 199 -2.29 7.18 16.81
N ALA A 200 -3.14 7.73 17.67
CA ALA A 200 -4.23 8.58 17.22
C ALA A 200 -3.72 9.88 16.54
N ASP A 201 -2.55 10.38 16.95
CA ASP A 201 -1.94 11.61 16.43
C ASP A 201 -1.05 11.36 15.20
N ASP A 202 -0.51 10.14 15.05
CA ASP A 202 0.25 9.67 13.89
C ASP A 202 -0.30 8.30 13.43
N PRO A 203 -1.44 8.26 12.72
CA PRO A 203 -2.07 7.01 12.34
C PRO A 203 -1.42 6.42 11.09
N CYS A 204 -1.15 5.11 11.12
CA CYS A 204 -0.91 4.36 9.89
C CYS A 204 -2.23 3.99 9.19
N ILE A 205 -2.15 3.73 7.90
CA ILE A 205 -3.26 3.18 7.11
C ILE A 205 -3.10 1.65 7.08
N ILE A 206 -4.16 0.92 7.39
CA ILE A 206 -4.25 -0.53 7.11
C ILE A 206 -5.16 -0.70 5.89
N ASN A 207 -4.56 -0.99 4.75
CA ASN A 207 -5.28 -1.25 3.52
C ASN A 207 -5.48 -2.76 3.35
N LEU A 208 -6.74 -3.20 3.17
CA LEU A 208 -7.15 -4.60 3.12
C LEU A 208 -7.57 -4.97 1.68
N PRO A 209 -6.62 -5.38 0.82
CA PRO A 209 -6.89 -5.56 -0.60
C PRO A 209 -7.63 -6.85 -0.90
N ALA A 210 -8.70 -6.77 -1.68
CA ALA A 210 -9.23 -7.91 -2.42
C ALA A 210 -8.37 -8.18 -3.67
N THR A 211 -7.10 -8.55 -3.47
CA THR A 211 -6.13 -8.83 -4.56
C THR A 211 -6.71 -9.79 -5.60
N VAL A 212 -7.48 -10.77 -5.12
CA VAL A 212 -8.45 -11.50 -5.92
C VAL A 212 -9.79 -11.38 -5.19
N GLU A 213 -10.86 -11.04 -5.91
CA GLU A 213 -12.21 -11.14 -5.38
C GLU A 213 -12.58 -12.63 -5.20
N MET A 214 -12.85 -13.04 -3.96
CA MET A 214 -13.14 -14.44 -3.60
C MET A 214 -14.56 -14.54 -3.03
N SER A 215 -15.33 -15.53 -3.48
CA SER A 215 -16.71 -15.80 -3.04
C SER A 215 -17.07 -17.28 -3.15
#